data_AF-A0A1F8RWZ7-F1
#
_entry.id   AF-A0A1F8RWZ7-F1
#
_cell.length_a   1.000
_cell.length_b   1.000
_cell.length_c   1.000
_cell.angle_alpha   90.00
_cell.angle_beta   90.00
_cell.angle_gamma   90.00
#
_symmetry.space_group_name_H-M   'P 1'
#
loop_
_entity.id
_entity.type
_entity.pdbx_description
1 polymer ?
#
loop_
_entity_poly.entity_id
_entity_poly.type
_entity_poly.pdbx_seq_one_letter_code
_entity_poly.pdbx_strand_id
1 'polypeptide(L)' 'MNGRPLSLTRPSLRNGEPEPLRHVIETYRHKDQLITCVCGWHGSCATNATGGSDWTTHLNQFRTKRK' A
#
# COMPACT_ATOMS: atom_id res chain seq x y z
N MET A 1 10.24 -12.24 -44.88
CA MET A 1 10.70 -11.87 -43.52
C MET A 1 9.55 -11.13 -42.83
N ASN A 2 8.81 -11.80 -41.94
CA ASN A 2 7.62 -11.25 -41.29
C ASN A 2 8.01 -10.53 -39.98
N GLY A 3 8.08 -9.20 -40.00
CA GLY A 3 8.29 -8.38 -38.81
C GLY A 3 6.95 -7.91 -38.25
N ARG A 4 6.42 -8.59 -37.22
CA ARG A 4 5.29 -8.09 -36.43
C ARG A 4 5.85 -7.19 -35.31
N PRO A 5 5.50 -5.90 -35.24
CA PRO A 5 5.86 -5.09 -34.08
C PRO A 5 5.08 -5.57 -32.87
N LEU A 6 5.80 -5.89 -31.78
CA LEU A 6 5.19 -6.16 -30.48
C LEU A 6 4.59 -4.86 -29.97
N SER A 7 3.27 -4.74 -30.05
CA SER A 7 2.52 -3.60 -29.54
C SER A 7 2.71 -3.52 -28.02
N LEU A 8 3.52 -2.57 -27.56
CA LEU A 8 3.85 -2.35 -26.15
C LEU A 8 2.78 -1.49 -25.45
N THR A 9 1.51 -1.72 -25.78
CA THR A 9 0.39 -1.05 -25.12
C THR A 9 -0.13 -1.98 -24.06
N ARG A 10 0.33 -1.80 -22.83
CA ARG A 10 -0.42 -2.26 -21.67
C ARG A 10 -1.36 -1.10 -21.28
N PRO A 11 -2.64 -1.09 -21.69
CA PRO A 11 -3.57 -0.10 -21.16
C PRO A 11 -3.78 -0.45 -19.69
N SER A 12 -2.99 0.15 -18.80
CA SER A 12 -3.33 0.20 -17.37
C SER A 12 -4.34 1.33 -17.14
N LEU A 13 -5.48 1.26 -17.82
CA LEU A 13 -6.67 2.01 -17.42
C LEU A 13 -7.41 1.15 -16.41
N ARG A 14 -6.96 1.16 -15.16
CA ARG A 14 -7.85 0.87 -14.04
C ARG A 14 -8.61 2.14 -13.72
N ASN A 15 -9.62 2.44 -14.54
CA ASN A 15 -10.70 3.32 -14.15
C ASN A 15 -11.65 2.52 -13.25
N GLY A 16 -11.93 3.04 -12.05
CA GLY A 16 -13.30 3.04 -11.53
C GLY A 16 -13.80 1.89 -10.66
N GLU A 17 -13.08 1.50 -9.61
CA GLU A 17 -13.72 1.08 -8.35
C GLU A 17 -12.79 1.46 -7.18
N PRO A 18 -13.30 2.01 -6.06
CA PRO A 18 -12.54 2.04 -4.82
C PRO A 18 -12.34 0.59 -4.39
N GLU A 19 -11.25 -0.02 -4.90
CA GLU A 19 -10.86 -1.37 -4.56
C GLU A 19 -10.97 -1.59 -3.05
N PRO A 20 -11.45 -2.77 -2.61
CA PRO A 20 -11.86 -3.03 -1.23
C PRO A 20 -10.77 -2.59 -0.27
N LEU A 21 -11.00 -1.43 0.37
CA LEU A 21 -10.14 -0.68 1.31
C LEU A 21 -8.79 -1.36 1.57
N ARG A 22 -7.92 -1.37 0.55
CA ARG A 22 -6.61 -2.00 0.69
C ARG A 22 -5.76 -1.08 1.56
N HIS A 23 -5.33 -1.55 2.72
CA HIS A 23 -4.41 -0.81 3.57
C HIS A 23 -3.01 -0.82 2.94
N VAL A 24 -2.72 0.20 2.14
CA VAL A 24 -1.48 0.37 1.39
C VAL A 24 -0.87 1.72 1.74
N ILE A 25 0.46 1.76 1.75
CA ILE A 25 1.24 2.98 1.98
C ILE A 25 1.04 3.91 0.77
N GLU A 26 0.39 5.05 1.00
CA GLU A 26 0.29 6.14 0.03
C GLU A 26 1.58 6.97 0.01
N THR A 27 2.04 7.39 1.19
CA THR A 27 3.23 8.24 1.35
C THR A 27 4.16 7.64 2.40
N TYR A 28 5.46 7.60 2.10
CA TYR A 28 6.49 7.19 3.05
C TYR A 28 7.59 8.25 3.17
N ARG A 29 7.82 8.73 4.40
CA ARG A 29 8.91 9.65 4.75
C ARG A 29 10.02 8.87 5.44
N HIS A 30 11.06 8.52 4.67
CA HIS A 30 12.15 7.68 5.15
C HIS A 30 12.95 8.28 6.33
N LYS A 31 13.17 9.61 6.35
CA LYS A 31 13.94 10.24 7.44
C LYS A 31 13.24 10.10 8.80
N ASP A 32 11.94 10.30 8.83
CA ASP A 32 11.12 10.23 10.05
C ASP A 32 10.51 8.84 10.27
N GLN A 33 10.70 7.91 9.32
CA GLN A 33 10.06 6.60 9.29
C GLN A 33 8.52 6.69 9.40
N LEU A 34 7.91 7.72 8.79
CA LEU A 34 6.47 7.97 8.85
C LEU A 34 5.77 7.47 7.58
N ILE A 35 4.64 6.82 7.77
CA ILE A 35 3.76 6.27 6.74
C ILE A 35 2.42 6.99 6.79
N THR A 36 1.88 7.28 5.62
CA THR A 36 0.46 7.61 5.43
C THR A 36 -0.18 6.49 4.61
N CYS A 37 -1.26 5.93 5.11
CA CYS A 37 -2.06 4.89 4.47
C CYS A 37 -3.15 5.53 3.61
N VAL A 38 -3.50 4.89 2.50
CA VAL A 38 -4.62 5.31 1.62
C VAL A 38 -5.97 5.38 2.34
N CYS A 39 -6.11 4.76 3.51
CA CYS A 39 -7.32 4.87 4.35
C CYS A 39 -7.33 6.12 5.25
N GLY A 40 -6.35 7.02 5.14
CA GLY A 40 -6.20 8.22 5.97
C GLY A 40 -5.47 8.00 7.30
N TRP A 41 -4.98 6.79 7.57
CA TRP A 41 -4.17 6.53 8.77
C TRP A 41 -2.75 7.07 8.61
N HIS A 42 -2.19 7.63 9.67
CA HIS A 42 -0.81 8.12 9.71
C HIS A 42 -0.10 7.60 10.96
N GLY A 43 1.12 7.09 10.79
CA GLY A 43 1.92 6.57 11.90
C GLY A 43 3.30 6.10 11.45
N SER A 44 4.10 5.56 12.38
CA SER A 44 5.47 5.17 12.09
C SER A 44 5.60 3.70 11.66
N CYS A 45 6.56 3.41 10.79
CA CYS A 45 7.02 2.04 10.55
C CYS A 45 8.28 1.67 11.34
N ALA A 46 8.81 2.58 12.15
CA ALA A 46 9.97 2.29 12.98
C ALA A 46 9.65 1.16 13.96
N THR A 47 10.58 0.22 14.07
CA THR A 47 10.49 -0.88 15.02
C THR A 47 10.66 -0.32 16.44
N ASN A 48 9.67 -0.56 17.31
CA ASN A 48 9.75 -0.24 18.73
C ASN A 48 10.60 -1.29 19.48
N ALA A 49 10.93 -1.01 20.74
CA ALA A 49 11.75 -1.90 21.58
C ALA A 49 11.17 -3.31 21.76
N THR A 50 9.88 -3.49 21.46
CA THR A 50 9.15 -4.77 21.57
C THR A 50 9.03 -5.51 20.22
N GLY A 51 9.68 -5.01 19.15
CA GLY A 51 9.75 -5.68 17.85
C GLY A 51 8.55 -5.45 16.92
N GLY A 52 7.66 -4.52 17.24
CA GLY A 52 6.52 -4.12 16.40
C GLY A 52 6.66 -2.71 15.84
N SER A 53 5.76 -2.31 14.93
CA SER A 53 5.65 -0.93 14.46
C SER A 53 4.18 -0.50 14.45
N ASP A 54 3.94 0.81 14.50
CA ASP A 54 2.60 1.39 14.40
C ASP A 54 1.88 0.91 13.14
N TRP A 55 2.62 0.82 12.02
CA TRP A 55 2.15 0.25 10.77
C TRP A 55 1.70 -1.21 10.88
N THR A 56 2.44 -2.03 11.62
CA THR A 56 2.08 -3.45 11.83
C THR A 56 0.82 -3.58 12.69
N THR A 57 0.70 -2.77 13.73
CA THR A 57 -0.49 -2.69 14.58
C THR A 57 -1.71 -2.26 13.78
N HIS A 58 -1.56 -1.23 12.93
CA HIS A 58 -2.59 -0.79 11.99
C HIS A 58 -3.08 -1.96 11.14
N LEU A 59 -2.19 -2.64 10.41
CA LEU A 59 -2.58 -3.78 9.57
C LEU A 59 -3.28 -4.90 10.36
N ASN A 60 -2.82 -5.20 11.58
CA ASN A 60 -3.42 -6.24 12.42
C ASN A 60 -4.85 -5.88 12.84
N GLN A 61 -5.17 -4.61 13.12
CA GLN A 61 -6.53 -4.18 13.47
C GLN A 61 -7.54 -4.40 12.33
N PHE A 62 -7.11 -4.34 11.07
CA PHE A 62 -7.98 -4.58 9.92
C PHE A 62 -7.99 -6.04 9.48
N ARG A 63 -6.88 -6.78 9.66
CA ARG A 63 -6.82 -8.22 9.40
C ARG A 63 -7.75 -9.02 10.30
N THR A 64 -7.90 -8.63 11.57
CA THR A 64 -8.73 -9.35 12.55
C THR A 64 -10.21 -8.99 12.49
N LYS A 65 -10.60 -7.88 11.85
CA LYS A 65 -11.99 -7.46 11.66
C LYS A 65 -12.75 -8.21 10.55
N ARG A 66 -12.12 -9.19 9.90
CA ARG A 66 -12.82 -10.14 9.01
C ARG A 66 -13.49 -11.24 9.85
N LYS A 67 -14.59 -10.92 10.53
CA LYS A 67 -15.53 -11.91 11.09
C LYS A 67 -16.93 -11.35 11.15
#